data_AF-A0A1Z1W9H7-F1
#
_entry.id   AF-A0A1Z1W9H7-F1
#
_cell.length_a   1.000
_cell.length_b   1.000
_cell.length_c   1.000
_cell.angle_alpha   90.00
_cell.angle_beta   90.00
_cell.angle_gamma   90.00
#
_symmetry.space_group_name_H-M   'P 1'
#
loop_
_entity.id
_entity.type
_entity.pdbx_description
1 polymer ?
#
loop_
_entity_poly.entity_id
_entity_poly.type
_entity_poly.pdbx_seq_one_letter_code
_entity_poly.pdbx_strand_id
1 'polypeptide(L)'
;MSDPTPAPPLPAPDLWETVDRLHGWLDSHRRHPARETLLLRMLKLSEEVGEVAQAVVGATGQNPRKGTTHTWDDVESELCDVVITALVALRTLTPEPERALAARLHAVAARSTSPSPSPSPGPAPGEGPTPAPGQGPTPAPAQDVRRTDMRPEAVRPEAAEIQERPAT
;
A
#
# COMPACT_ATOMS: atom_id res chain seq x y z
N MET A 1 38.03 -27.15 21.82
CA MET A 1 37.54 -25.75 21.88
C MET A 1 36.04 -25.81 21.70
N SER A 2 35.29 -25.64 22.79
CA SER A 2 33.83 -25.64 22.71
C SER A 2 33.38 -24.30 22.14
N ASP A 3 32.57 -24.36 21.09
CA ASP A 3 31.96 -23.19 20.45
C ASP A 3 31.04 -22.50 21.47
N PRO A 4 31.10 -21.17 21.67
CA PRO A 4 30.19 -20.49 22.58
C PRO A 4 28.76 -20.63 22.06
N THR A 5 27.88 -21.20 22.89
CA THR A 5 26.44 -21.25 22.63
C THR A 5 25.93 -19.83 22.37
N PRO A 6 25.21 -19.57 21.25
CA PRO A 6 24.69 -18.25 20.96
C PRO A 6 23.73 -17.82 22.06
N ALA A 7 23.87 -16.58 22.51
CA ALA A 7 22.99 -16.00 23.51
C ALA A 7 21.52 -16.05 23.02
N PRO A 8 20.56 -16.32 23.91
CA PRO A 8 19.15 -16.35 23.53
C PRO A 8 18.74 -14.99 22.95
N PRO A 9 17.87 -14.97 21.91
CA PRO A 9 17.42 -13.73 21.30
C PRO A 9 16.73 -12.85 22.35
N LEU A 10 16.99 -11.55 22.29
CA LEU A 10 16.34 -10.58 23.16
C LEU A 10 14.82 -10.64 22.92
N PRO A 11 14.00 -10.50 23.98
CA PRO A 11 12.56 -10.40 23.81
C PRO A 11 12.22 -9.23 22.90
N ALA A 12 11.25 -9.42 22.01
CA ALA A 12 10.79 -8.35 21.13
C ALA A 12 10.31 -7.15 21.98
N PRO A 13 10.68 -5.92 21.62
CA PRO A 13 10.24 -4.74 22.36
C PRO A 13 8.71 -4.61 22.26
N ASP A 14 8.09 -4.08 23.32
CA ASP A 14 6.68 -3.71 23.24
C ASP A 14 6.49 -2.61 22.20
N LEU A 15 5.56 -2.83 21.26
CA LEU A 15 5.36 -1.97 20.10
C LEU A 15 4.94 -0.56 20.54
N TRP A 16 3.97 -0.46 21.44
CA TRP A 16 3.40 0.83 21.82
C TRP A 16 4.31 1.59 22.78
N GLU A 17 4.97 0.90 23.70
CA GLU A 17 6.02 1.49 24.53
C GLU A 17 7.14 2.07 23.65
N THR A 18 7.53 1.35 22.61
CA THR A 18 8.56 1.81 21.67
C THR A 18 8.10 3.02 20.86
N VAL A 19 6.88 3.00 20.33
CA VAL A 19 6.29 4.13 19.60
C VAL A 19 6.18 5.37 20.51
N ASP A 20 5.76 5.21 21.76
CA ASP A 20 5.68 6.30 22.73
C ASP A 20 7.07 6.89 23.06
N ARG A 21 8.07 6.02 23.24
CA ARG A 21 9.46 6.45 23.46
C ARG A 21 10.02 7.22 22.26
N LEU A 22 9.80 6.73 21.04
CA LEU A 22 10.21 7.41 19.80
C LEU A 22 9.48 8.74 19.63
N HIS A 23 8.17 8.76 19.85
CA HIS A 23 7.37 9.98 19.80
C HIS A 23 7.87 11.02 20.80
N GLY A 24 8.11 10.62 22.05
CA GLY A 24 8.62 11.50 23.11
C GLY A 24 10.00 12.06 22.79
N TRP A 25 10.91 11.23 22.29
CA TRP A 25 12.23 11.66 21.84
C TRP A 25 12.14 12.66 20.67
N LEU A 26 11.31 12.40 19.66
CA LEU A 26 11.12 13.35 18.55
C LEU A 26 10.48 14.66 19.01
N ASP A 27 9.53 14.60 19.95
CA ASP A 27 8.87 15.80 20.48
C ASP A 27 9.82 16.65 21.33
N SER A 28 10.75 16.03 22.08
CA SER A 28 11.77 16.77 22.84
C SER A 28 12.77 17.51 21.95
N HIS A 29 12.89 17.11 20.67
CA HIS A 29 13.77 17.74 19.68
C HIS A 29 13.02 18.62 18.67
N ARG A 30 11.72 18.87 18.88
CA ARG A 30 10.90 19.66 17.94
C ARG A 30 11.40 21.10 17.83
N ARG A 31 11.48 21.60 16.60
CA ARG A 31 11.83 22.99 16.28
C ARG A 31 10.65 23.82 15.79
N HIS A 32 9.53 23.16 15.51
CA HIS A 32 8.35 23.73 14.86
C HIS A 32 7.12 23.64 15.77
N PRO A 33 6.10 24.48 15.55
CA PRO A 33 4.81 24.36 16.23
C PRO A 33 4.09 23.05 15.92
N ALA A 34 3.17 22.64 16.80
CA ALA A 34 2.52 21.32 16.74
C ALA A 34 1.89 20.97 15.37
N ARG A 35 1.18 21.92 14.74
CA ARG A 35 0.56 21.69 13.41
C ARG A 35 1.61 21.43 12.34
N GLU A 36 2.72 22.15 12.36
CA GLU A 36 3.80 21.97 11.38
C GLU A 36 4.56 20.67 11.63
N THR A 37 4.84 20.32 12.89
CA THR A 37 5.41 19.02 13.26
C THR A 37 4.55 17.85 12.75
N LEU A 38 3.22 17.95 12.90
CA LEU A 38 2.31 16.95 12.37
C LEU A 38 2.45 16.81 10.85
N LEU A 39 2.45 17.93 10.11
CA LEU A 39 2.60 17.91 8.66
C LEU A 39 3.95 17.32 8.23
N LEU A 40 5.04 17.68 8.90
CA LEU A 40 6.37 17.12 8.62
C LEU A 40 6.42 15.61 8.87
N ARG A 41 5.77 15.10 9.93
CA ARG A 41 5.65 13.66 10.17
C ARG A 41 4.82 12.95 9.10
N MET A 42 3.81 13.62 8.53
CA MET A 42 3.08 13.09 7.36
C MET A 42 3.93 13.09 6.09
N LEU A 43 4.81 14.09 5.90
CA LEU A 43 5.71 14.12 4.75
C LEU A 43 6.79 13.03 4.83
N LYS A 44 7.28 12.71 6.03
CA LYS A 44 8.25 11.62 6.24
C LYS A 44 7.72 10.27 5.76
N LEU A 45 6.40 10.03 5.83
CA LEU A 45 5.80 8.82 5.25
C LEU A 45 6.04 8.66 3.75
N SER A 46 5.96 9.76 2.99
CA SER A 46 6.21 9.72 1.55
C SER A 46 7.68 9.43 1.25
N GLU A 47 8.59 9.85 2.12
CA GLU A 47 10.02 9.54 2.02
C GLU A 47 10.25 8.03 2.21
N GLU A 48 9.74 7.42 3.29
CA GLU A 48 9.88 5.98 3.54
C GLU A 48 9.27 5.13 2.42
N VAL A 49 8.11 5.52 1.89
CA VAL A 49 7.51 4.84 0.73
C VAL A 49 8.40 4.92 -0.51
N GLY A 50 9.12 6.03 -0.68
CA GLY A 50 10.13 6.20 -1.72
C GLY A 50 11.33 5.27 -1.53
N GLU A 51 11.76 5.04 -0.29
CA GLU A 51 12.84 4.11 0.06
C GLU A 51 12.44 2.66 -0.21
N VAL A 52 11.21 2.25 0.14
CA VAL A 52 10.64 0.95 -0.28
C VAL A 52 10.70 0.79 -1.80
N ALA A 53 10.28 1.81 -2.55
CA ALA A 53 10.31 1.77 -4.01
C ALA A 53 11.74 1.63 -4.54
N GLN A 54 12.70 2.35 -3.95
CA GLN A 54 14.11 2.25 -4.30
C GLN A 54 14.67 0.85 -4.01
N ALA A 55 14.35 0.27 -2.85
CA ALA A 55 14.77 -1.07 -2.47
C ALA A 55 14.18 -2.11 -3.43
N VAL A 56 12.90 -2.03 -3.80
CA VAL A 56 12.28 -2.94 -4.77
C VAL A 56 12.95 -2.85 -6.14
N VAL A 57 13.19 -1.65 -6.66
CA VAL A 57 13.92 -1.44 -7.93
C VAL A 57 15.32 -2.04 -7.86
N GLY A 58 15.98 -1.89 -6.71
CA GLY A 58 17.29 -2.47 -6.44
C GLY A 58 17.28 -3.99 -6.36
N ALA A 59 16.29 -4.60 -5.70
CA ALA A 59 16.17 -6.05 -5.52
C ALA A 59 15.78 -6.77 -6.82
N THR A 60 14.98 -6.11 -7.65
CA THR A 60 14.53 -6.63 -8.94
C THR A 60 15.51 -6.33 -10.09
N GLY A 61 16.58 -5.58 -9.83
CA GLY A 61 17.62 -5.27 -10.81
C GLY A 61 17.13 -4.45 -12.02
N GLN A 62 16.04 -3.70 -11.88
CA GLN A 62 15.40 -2.98 -13.00
C GLN A 62 16.25 -1.85 -13.58
N ASN A 63 17.36 -1.50 -12.93
CA ASN A 63 18.30 -0.49 -13.39
C ASN A 63 19.46 -1.16 -14.15
N PRO A 64 19.48 -1.16 -15.51
CA PRO A 64 20.42 -1.96 -16.29
C PRO A 64 21.89 -1.58 -16.07
N ARG A 65 22.16 -0.34 -15.65
CA ARG A 65 23.51 0.16 -15.33
C ARG A 65 24.03 -0.26 -13.94
N LYS A 66 23.16 -0.75 -13.04
CA LYS A 66 23.52 -1.08 -11.66
C LYS A 66 23.29 -2.55 -11.30
N GLY A 67 22.48 -3.29 -12.04
CA GLY A 67 22.10 -4.64 -11.67
C GLY A 67 21.32 -4.67 -10.35
N THR A 68 21.42 -5.77 -9.60
CA THR A 68 20.81 -5.91 -8.28
C THR A 68 21.63 -5.18 -7.22
N THR A 69 21.05 -4.19 -6.55
CA THR A 69 21.74 -3.40 -5.51
C THR A 69 21.15 -3.55 -4.12
N HIS A 70 20.00 -4.20 -4.00
CA HIS A 70 19.34 -4.51 -2.74
C HIS A 70 18.89 -5.97 -2.76
N THR A 71 18.47 -6.44 -1.60
CA THR A 71 17.86 -7.74 -1.35
C THR A 71 16.38 -7.55 -1.01
N TRP A 72 15.62 -8.64 -0.93
CA TRP A 72 14.25 -8.57 -0.41
C TRP A 72 14.20 -8.32 1.10
N ASP A 73 15.27 -8.62 1.84
CA ASP A 73 15.40 -8.29 3.26
C ASP A 73 15.52 -6.77 3.46
N ASP A 74 16.17 -6.07 2.52
CA ASP A 74 16.19 -4.61 2.50
C ASP A 74 14.77 -4.07 2.28
N VAL A 75 13.99 -4.66 1.35
CA VAL A 75 12.58 -4.27 1.13
C VAL A 75 11.73 -4.48 2.39
N GLU A 76 11.92 -5.59 3.10
CA GLU A 76 11.26 -5.85 4.38
C GLU A 76 11.61 -4.78 5.42
N SER A 77 12.89 -4.41 5.51
CA SER A 77 13.37 -3.39 6.43
C SER A 77 12.72 -2.02 6.13
N GLU A 78 12.68 -1.60 4.87
CA GLU A 78 12.04 -0.35 4.47
C GLU A 78 10.51 -0.37 4.74
N LEU A 79 9.85 -1.52 4.59
CA LEU A 79 8.44 -1.66 4.95
C LEU A 79 8.23 -1.51 6.46
N CYS A 80 9.14 -2.03 7.29
CA CYS A 80 9.12 -1.79 8.73
C CYS A 80 9.27 -0.30 9.05
N ASP A 81 10.13 0.43 8.36
CA ASP A 81 10.32 1.87 8.56
C ASP A 81 9.07 2.69 8.19
N VAL A 82 8.37 2.31 7.11
CA VAL A 82 7.04 2.87 6.80
C VAL A 82 6.05 2.64 7.95
N VAL A 83 5.97 1.41 8.48
CA VAL A 83 5.04 1.07 9.57
C VAL A 83 5.37 1.86 10.83
N ILE A 84 6.64 1.91 11.24
CA ILE A 84 7.09 2.65 12.42
C ILE A 84 6.78 4.14 12.27
N THR A 85 7.11 4.72 11.11
CA THR A 85 6.84 6.14 10.82
C THR A 85 5.34 6.44 10.86
N ALA A 86 4.50 5.53 10.36
CA ALA A 86 3.05 5.69 10.39
C ALA A 86 2.49 5.64 11.81
N LEU A 87 3.00 4.75 12.66
CA LEU A 87 2.59 4.65 14.05
C LEU A 87 2.99 5.89 14.85
N VAL A 88 4.20 6.42 14.63
CA VAL A 88 4.65 7.68 15.25
C VAL A 88 3.80 8.86 14.77
N ALA A 89 3.49 8.95 13.48
CA ALA A 89 2.61 9.97 12.94
C ALA A 89 1.19 9.87 13.53
N LEU A 90 0.65 8.65 13.68
CA LEU A 90 -0.64 8.42 14.34
C LEU A 90 -0.61 8.85 15.82
N ARG A 91 0.44 8.51 16.57
CA ARG A 91 0.63 8.94 17.97
C ARG A 91 0.74 10.46 18.11
N THR A 92 1.23 11.14 17.08
CA THR A 92 1.25 12.61 17.02
C THR A 92 -0.15 13.19 16.89
N LEU A 93 -0.98 12.53 16.07
CA LEU A 93 -2.32 12.98 15.74
C LEU A 93 -3.31 12.71 16.87
N THR A 94 -3.14 11.60 17.60
CA THR A 94 -4.02 11.18 18.69
C THR A 94 -3.24 10.66 19.90
N PRO A 95 -3.68 10.98 21.14
CA PRO A 95 -3.09 10.39 22.33
C PRO A 95 -3.37 8.89 22.49
N GLU A 96 -4.31 8.32 21.72
CA GLU A 96 -4.72 6.91 21.82
C GLU A 96 -4.54 6.18 20.47
N PRO A 97 -3.30 6.06 19.96
CA PRO A 97 -3.08 5.46 18.64
C PRO A 97 -3.42 3.96 18.61
N GLU A 98 -3.19 3.24 19.71
CA GLU A 98 -3.52 1.82 19.84
C GLU A 98 -5.02 1.57 19.64
N ARG A 99 -5.86 2.33 20.36
CA ARG A 99 -7.31 2.25 20.23
C ARG A 99 -7.77 2.56 18.81
N ALA A 100 -7.19 3.61 18.20
CA ALA A 100 -7.54 4.02 16.83
C ALA A 100 -7.18 2.93 15.80
N LEU A 101 -5.98 2.36 15.90
CA LEU A 101 -5.53 1.29 15.02
C LEU A 101 -6.35 0.01 15.21
N ALA A 102 -6.56 -0.43 16.45
CA ALA A 102 -7.34 -1.62 16.77
C ALA A 102 -8.78 -1.50 16.23
N ALA A 103 -9.44 -0.36 16.46
CA ALA A 103 -10.78 -0.12 15.91
C ALA A 103 -10.80 -0.20 14.37
N ARG A 104 -9.79 0.38 13.71
CA ARG A 104 -9.68 0.30 12.24
C ARG A 104 -9.43 -1.12 11.76
N LEU A 105 -8.57 -1.88 12.43
CA LEU A 105 -8.28 -3.28 12.11
C LEU A 105 -9.52 -4.15 12.23
N HIS A 106 -10.27 -4.03 13.34
CA HIS A 106 -11.54 -4.74 13.50
C HIS A 106 -12.54 -4.41 12.39
N ALA A 107 -12.68 -3.13 12.05
CA ALA A 107 -13.59 -2.70 10.99
C ALA A 107 -13.16 -3.23 9.60
N VAL A 108 -11.85 -3.28 9.31
CA VAL A 108 -11.33 -3.83 8.05
C VAL A 108 -11.55 -5.34 8.00
N ALA A 109 -11.17 -6.07 9.06
CA ALA A 109 -11.32 -7.52 9.14
C ALA A 109 -12.79 -7.95 8.95
N ALA A 110 -13.72 -7.31 9.67
CA ALA A 110 -15.15 -7.60 9.55
C ALA A 110 -15.68 -7.41 8.12
N ARG A 111 -15.22 -6.38 7.39
CA ARG A 111 -15.61 -6.18 5.99
C ARG A 111 -15.03 -7.23 5.07
N SER A 112 -13.78 -7.65 5.30
CA SER A 112 -13.08 -8.61 4.45
C SER A 112 -13.57 -10.05 4.60
N THR A 113 -14.18 -10.39 5.75
CA THR A 113 -14.65 -11.76 6.04
C THR A 113 -16.18 -11.93 5.93
N SER A 114 -16.93 -10.87 5.64
CA SER A 114 -18.38 -10.97 5.44
C SER A 114 -18.69 -11.50 4.03
N PRO A 115 -19.37 -12.66 3.87
CA PRO A 115 -19.79 -13.11 2.56
C PRO A 115 -20.77 -12.08 1.96
N SER A 116 -20.55 -11.72 0.69
CA SER A 116 -21.49 -10.88 -0.06
C SER A 116 -22.89 -11.50 0.05
N PRO A 117 -23.96 -10.74 0.38
CA PRO A 117 -25.29 -11.31 0.45
C PRO A 117 -25.59 -11.94 -0.90
N SER A 118 -25.78 -13.27 -0.92
CA SER A 118 -26.27 -13.96 -2.11
C SER A 118 -27.55 -13.26 -2.57
N PRO A 119 -27.73 -13.00 -3.88
CA PRO A 119 -28.99 -12.46 -4.36
C PRO A 119 -30.09 -13.41 -3.89
N SER A 120 -31.00 -12.90 -3.05
CA SER A 120 -32.17 -13.65 -2.62
C SER A 120 -32.82 -14.26 -3.86
N PRO A 121 -33.21 -15.55 -3.85
CA PRO A 121 -33.98 -16.10 -4.94
C PRO A 121 -35.21 -15.21 -5.10
N GLY A 122 -35.30 -14.53 -6.26
CA GLY A 122 -36.45 -13.71 -6.60
C GLY A 122 -37.73 -14.54 -6.43
N PRO A 123 -38.87 -13.91 -6.10
CA PRO A 123 -40.11 -14.64 -5.93
C PRO A 123 -40.35 -15.51 -7.17
N ALA A 124 -40.67 -16.77 -6.94
CA ALA A 124 -41.02 -17.73 -8.00
C ALA A 124 -42.03 -17.07 -8.95
N PRO A 125 -41.95 -17.32 -10.27
CA PRO A 125 -42.91 -16.74 -11.19
C PRO A 125 -44.31 -17.24 -10.81
N GLY A 126 -45.11 -16.33 -10.25
CA GLY A 126 -46.53 -16.53 -10.09
C GLY A 126 -47.13 -16.81 -11.47
N GLU A 127 -48.04 -17.77 -11.50
CA GLU A 127 -48.84 -18.17 -12.65
C GLU A 127 -49.25 -16.94 -13.48
N GLY A 128 -48.78 -16.89 -14.72
CA GLY A 128 -49.04 -15.78 -15.61
C GLY A 128 -50.52 -15.67 -15.98
N PRO A 129 -51.11 -14.47 -16.06
CA PRO A 129 -52.40 -14.31 -16.72
C PRO A 129 -52.22 -14.47 -18.23
N THR A 130 -53.15 -15.23 -18.82
CA THR A 130 -53.32 -15.54 -20.24
C THR A 130 -53.06 -14.34 -21.16
N PRO A 131 -52.26 -14.46 -22.24
CA PRO A 131 -52.02 -13.32 -23.13
C PRO A 131 -53.18 -13.12 -24.10
N ALA A 132 -53.66 -11.87 -24.20
CA ALA A 132 -54.45 -11.39 -25.33
C ALA A 132 -53.53 -11.05 -26.52
N PRO A 133 -53.99 -11.17 -27.77
CA PRO A 133 -53.11 -11.01 -28.94
C PRO A 133 -52.93 -9.54 -29.31
N GLY A 134 -51.70 -9.15 -29.61
CA GLY A 134 -51.42 -8.00 -30.48
C GLY A 134 -50.53 -6.92 -29.88
N GLN A 135 -49.22 -7.06 -30.07
CA GLN A 135 -48.32 -6.05 -30.66
C GLN A 135 -46.90 -6.62 -30.65
N GLY A 136 -46.29 -6.68 -31.83
CA GLY A 136 -44.93 -7.22 -32.01
C GLY A 136 -43.88 -6.34 -31.32
N PRO A 137 -42.83 -6.92 -30.72
CA PRO A 137 -41.77 -6.13 -30.12
C PRO A 137 -40.80 -5.62 -31.19
N THR A 138 -40.52 -4.32 -31.16
CA THR A 138 -39.40 -3.66 -31.83
C THR A 138 -38.07 -4.16 -31.22
N PRO A 139 -37.04 -4.49 -32.02
CA PRO A 139 -35.77 -4.95 -31.45
C PRO A 139 -34.96 -3.80 -30.83
N ALA A 140 -34.41 -4.02 -29.63
CA ALA A 140 -33.36 -3.20 -29.05
C ALA A 140 -31.98 -3.66 -29.57
N PRO A 141 -31.01 -2.74 -29.80
CA PRO A 141 -29.70 -3.11 -30.30
C PRO A 141 -28.80 -3.73 -29.23
N ALA A 142 -27.92 -4.61 -29.70
CA ALA A 142 -27.02 -5.47 -28.94
C ALA A 142 -25.90 -4.72 -28.18
N GLN A 143 -25.47 -5.34 -27.09
CA GLN A 143 -24.33 -4.94 -26.25
C GLN A 143 -22.99 -5.20 -26.97
N ASP A 144 -22.02 -4.28 -26.88
CA ASP A 144 -20.60 -4.57 -27.17
C ASP A 144 -19.82 -4.65 -25.84
N VAL A 145 -19.59 -5.88 -25.39
CA VAL A 145 -18.67 -6.20 -24.29
C VAL A 145 -17.27 -6.30 -24.91
N ARG A 146 -16.48 -5.21 -24.84
CA ARG A 146 -15.05 -5.30 -25.13
C ARG A 146 -14.26 -5.54 -23.86
N ARG A 147 -13.94 -6.82 -23.69
CA ARG A 147 -12.82 -7.35 -22.91
C ARG A 147 -11.52 -6.88 -23.57
N THR A 148 -10.87 -5.87 -22.99
CA THR A 148 -9.53 -5.47 -23.44
C THR A 148 -8.48 -6.20 -22.61
N ASP A 149 -7.91 -7.21 -23.23
CA ASP A 149 -6.72 -7.93 -22.83
C ASP A 149 -5.52 -6.96 -22.87
N MET A 150 -4.94 -6.63 -21.72
CA MET A 150 -3.73 -5.80 -21.61
C MET A 150 -2.51 -6.64 -21.98
N ARG A 151 -2.14 -6.62 -23.27
CA ARG A 151 -0.78 -6.97 -23.70
C ARG A 151 0.12 -5.74 -23.56
N PRO A 152 1.34 -5.86 -22.99
CA PRO A 152 2.28 -4.74 -22.96
C PRO A 152 2.91 -4.59 -24.35
N GLU A 153 2.76 -3.40 -24.93
CA GLU A 153 3.39 -3.02 -26.19
C GLU A 153 4.85 -2.61 -25.90
N ALA A 154 5.80 -3.22 -26.62
CA ALA A 154 7.23 -2.95 -26.46
C ALA A 154 7.57 -1.57 -27.04
N VAL A 155 7.94 -0.64 -26.16
CA VAL A 155 8.50 0.67 -26.56
C VAL A 155 9.93 0.47 -27.06
N ARG A 156 10.18 0.82 -28.33
CA ARG A 156 11.52 0.92 -28.92
C ARG A 156 12.22 2.19 -28.39
N PRO A 157 13.55 2.17 -28.12
CA PRO A 157 14.26 3.38 -27.75
C PRO A 157 14.62 4.19 -29.00
N GLU A 158 14.20 5.45 -29.04
CA GLU A 158 14.72 6.46 -29.95
C GLU A 158 16.03 7.00 -29.36
N ALA A 159 17.13 6.81 -30.09
CA ALA A 159 18.45 7.26 -29.70
C ALA A 159 18.55 8.79 -29.83
N ALA A 160 18.75 9.48 -28.70
CA ALA A 160 19.11 10.90 -28.69
C ALA A 160 20.64 11.03 -28.74
N GLU A 161 21.11 11.50 -29.90
CA GLU A 161 22.46 11.92 -30.22
C GLU A 161 22.86 13.15 -29.38
N ILE A 162 23.85 12.99 -28.50
CA ILE A 162 24.44 14.09 -27.74
C ILE A 162 25.72 14.51 -28.47
N GLN A 163 25.66 15.66 -29.13
CA GLN A 163 26.79 16.37 -29.71
C GLN A 163 27.65 16.98 -28.59
N GLU A 164 28.87 16.47 -28.41
CA GLU A 164 29.88 17.11 -27.57
C GLU A 164 30.34 18.45 -28.19
N ARG A 165 30.39 19.51 -27.38
CA ARG A 165 31.10 20.76 -27.71
C ARG A 165 32.35 20.87 -26.83
N PRO A 166 33.53 21.15 -27.38
CA PRO A 166 34.74 21.36 -26.58
C PRO A 166 34.73 22.72 -25.89
N ALA A 167 35.28 22.76 -24.67
CA ALA A 167 35.54 23.98 -23.93
C ALA A 167 36.77 24.71 -24.51
N THR A 168 36.63 26.02 -24.71
CA THR A 168 37.73 26.98 -24.86
C THR A 168 37.62 28.01 -23.76
#